data_AF-A0A359KI18-F1
#
_entry.id   AF-A0A359KI18-F1
#
_cell.length_a   1.000
_cell.length_b   1.000
_cell.length_c   1.000
_cell.angle_alpha   90.00
_cell.angle_beta   90.00
_cell.angle_gamma   90.00
#
_symmetry.space_group_name_H-M   'P 1'
#
loop_
_entity.id
_entity.type
_entity.pdbx_description
1 polymer ?
#
loop_
_entity_poly.entity_id
_entity_poly.type
_entity_poly.pdbx_seq_one_letter_code
_entity_poly.pdbx_strand_id
1 'polypeptide(L)'
;EWMPIREAAPGALKEAIHRSFHFGDLASLMMVETRLTGRTEPLAYDRDLTAKDGPDGEPVLDLEAFRAKLNDPSRDLMGPQQRDWLKRELAASKAKGRPWQVLGNQVVMARVVGPDVSRTLTEAQVQGLMAQ
;
A
#
# COMPACT_ATOMS: atom_id res chain seq x y z
N GLU A 1 16.92 -20.60 8.42
CA GLU A 1 16.68 -19.16 8.15
C GLU A 1 17.99 -18.49 7.74
N TRP A 2 17.94 -17.49 6.86
CA TRP A 2 19.14 -16.89 6.23
C TRP A 2 19.27 -15.37 6.47
N MET A 3 18.29 -14.75 7.11
CA MET A 3 18.34 -13.34 7.48
C MET A 3 18.63 -13.20 8.99
N PRO A 4 19.54 -12.30 9.40
CA PRO A 4 19.86 -12.08 10.80
C PRO A 4 18.76 -11.23 11.46
N ILE A 5 17.59 -11.82 11.69
CA ILE A 5 16.48 -11.20 12.40
C ILE A 5 16.33 -11.82 13.79
N ARG A 6 15.76 -11.05 14.72
CA ARG A 6 15.39 -11.56 16.04
C ARG A 6 14.11 -12.39 15.92
N GLU A 7 13.99 -13.39 16.77
CA GLU A 7 12.74 -14.12 16.95
C GLU A 7 11.60 -13.18 17.33
N ALA A 8 10.40 -13.52 16.87
CA ALA A 8 9.19 -12.83 17.29
C ALA A 8 8.98 -13.00 18.80
N ALA A 9 8.45 -11.97 19.45
CA ALA A 9 8.07 -12.08 20.85
C ALA A 9 7.00 -13.18 21.02
N PRO A 10 6.97 -13.90 22.16
CA PRO A 10 5.94 -14.89 22.42
C PRO A 10 4.53 -14.32 22.21
N GLY A 11 3.73 -14.98 21.36
CA GLY A 11 2.37 -14.56 21.02
C GLY A 11 2.26 -13.51 19.90
N ALA A 12 3.37 -13.01 19.36
CA ALA A 12 3.37 -12.19 18.15
C ALA A 12 3.39 -13.06 16.89
N LEU A 13 2.77 -12.55 15.82
CA LEU A 13 2.88 -13.16 14.49
C LEU A 13 4.33 -13.07 14.01
N LYS A 14 4.88 -14.16 13.47
CA LYS A 14 6.25 -14.17 12.92
C LYS A 14 6.41 -13.18 11.76
N GLU A 15 5.33 -12.97 11.03
CA GLU A 15 5.22 -12.08 9.88
C GLU A 15 5.14 -10.60 10.28
N ALA A 16 4.81 -10.29 11.55
CA ALA A 16 4.72 -8.92 12.06
C ALA A 16 6.10 -8.33 12.35
N ILE A 17 6.91 -8.18 11.29
CA ILE A 17 8.31 -7.77 11.36
C ILE A 17 8.51 -6.26 11.52
N HIS A 18 7.44 -5.48 11.77
CA HIS A 18 7.56 -4.05 12.00
C HIS A 18 8.36 -3.80 13.30
N ARG A 19 9.25 -2.81 13.28
CA ARG A 19 10.23 -2.60 14.36
C ARG A 19 10.84 -1.21 14.27
N SER A 20 11.34 -0.71 15.40
CA SER A 20 12.03 0.58 15.46
C SER A 20 13.48 0.45 15.93
N PHE A 21 14.32 1.36 15.46
CA PHE A 21 15.69 1.56 15.89
C PHE A 21 15.88 3.03 16.25
N HIS A 22 16.65 3.29 17.30
CA HIS A 22 16.97 4.65 17.73
C HIS A 22 18.48 4.85 17.70
N PHE A 23 18.93 5.89 17.01
CA PHE A 23 20.33 6.27 16.89
C PHE A 23 20.59 7.46 17.81
N GLY A 24 20.79 7.15 19.09
CA GLY A 24 20.92 8.15 20.16
C GLY A 24 19.75 9.14 20.14
N ASP A 25 20.11 10.43 20.16
CA ASP A 25 19.17 11.54 20.08
C ASP A 25 19.03 12.12 18.67
N LEU A 26 19.62 11.48 17.65
CA LEU A 26 19.61 11.99 16.27
C LEU A 26 18.39 11.52 15.48
N ALA A 27 18.10 10.21 15.49
CA ALA A 27 17.12 9.64 14.59
C ALA A 27 16.36 8.45 15.17
N SER A 28 15.11 8.31 14.75
CA SER A 28 14.33 7.07 14.87
C SER A 28 14.05 6.51 13.48
N LEU A 29 14.46 5.28 13.22
CA LEU A 29 14.10 4.51 12.03
C LEU A 29 12.94 3.57 12.39
N MET A 30 11.79 3.73 11.75
CA MET A 30 10.59 2.92 11.93
C MET A 30 10.39 2.08 10.68
N MET A 31 10.67 0.77 10.79
CA MET A 31 10.46 -0.19 9.71
C MET A 31 9.02 -0.71 9.77
N VAL A 32 8.23 -0.47 8.74
CA VAL A 32 6.84 -0.96 8.63
C VAL A 32 6.76 -2.29 7.87
N GLU A 33 5.68 -3.03 8.10
CA GLU A 33 5.27 -4.22 7.34
C GLU A 33 4.01 -3.87 6.53
N THR A 34 4.07 -3.99 5.21
CA THR A 34 3.01 -3.53 4.31
C THR A 34 2.54 -4.62 3.33
N ARG A 35 2.81 -5.89 3.64
CA ARG A 35 2.59 -7.00 2.71
C ARG A 35 1.70 -8.10 3.29
N LEU A 36 1.94 -8.54 4.53
CA LEU A 36 1.37 -9.78 5.05
C LEU A 36 0.27 -9.53 6.09
N THR A 37 0.40 -8.52 6.96
CA THR A 37 -0.43 -8.47 8.17
C THR A 37 -1.73 -7.67 8.03
N GLY A 38 -1.84 -6.78 7.06
CA GLY A 38 -2.97 -5.84 6.99
C GLY A 38 -3.25 -5.24 5.62
N ARG A 39 -2.64 -5.77 4.56
CA ARG A 39 -2.82 -5.27 3.20
C ARG A 39 -4.09 -5.84 2.59
N THR A 40 -5.02 -4.96 2.22
CA THR A 40 -6.15 -5.32 1.37
C THR A 40 -5.65 -5.84 0.03
N GLU A 41 -6.34 -6.85 -0.51
CA GLU A 41 -6.01 -7.44 -1.80
C GLU A 41 -5.83 -6.37 -2.89
N PRO A 42 -4.69 -6.36 -3.62
CA PRO A 42 -4.47 -5.41 -4.70
C PRO A 42 -5.56 -5.50 -5.77
N LEU A 43 -5.94 -4.36 -6.34
CA LEU A 43 -6.81 -4.35 -7.51
C LEU A 43 -6.06 -4.90 -8.72
N ALA A 44 -6.78 -5.63 -9.57
CA ALA A 44 -6.29 -6.18 -10.82
C ALA A 44 -7.13 -5.65 -11.98
N TYR A 45 -6.50 -5.34 -13.12
CA TYR A 45 -7.23 -4.75 -14.24
C TYR A 45 -8.26 -5.70 -14.83
N ASP A 46 -7.90 -6.96 -15.02
CA ASP A 46 -8.79 -8.02 -15.52
C ASP A 46 -10.03 -8.28 -14.65
N ARG A 47 -9.93 -8.05 -13.33
CA ARG A 47 -11.04 -8.26 -12.40
C ARG A 47 -11.82 -6.99 -12.08
N ASP A 48 -11.12 -5.87 -11.90
CA ASP A 48 -11.70 -4.70 -11.24
C ASP A 48 -11.99 -3.54 -12.20
N LEU A 49 -11.38 -3.52 -13.39
CA LEU A 49 -11.62 -2.52 -14.43
C LEU A 49 -12.71 -3.02 -15.39
N THR A 50 -13.89 -2.41 -15.29
CA THR A 50 -15.08 -2.79 -16.06
C THR A 50 -15.32 -1.86 -17.25
N ALA A 51 -16.25 -2.23 -18.13
CA ALA A 51 -16.77 -1.37 -19.19
C ALA A 51 -18.12 -0.73 -18.79
N LYS A 52 -18.50 0.34 -19.47
CA LYS A 52 -19.83 0.98 -19.44
C LYS A 52 -20.20 1.49 -20.83
N ASP A 53 -21.48 1.81 -21.05
CA ASP A 53 -21.93 2.39 -22.31
C ASP A 53 -21.29 3.77 -22.55
N GLY A 54 -20.72 3.94 -23.74
CA GLY A 54 -20.18 5.21 -24.22
C GLY A 54 -21.28 6.14 -24.77
N PRO A 55 -20.94 7.42 -25.04
CA PRO A 55 -21.89 8.40 -25.57
C PRO A 55 -22.51 8.04 -26.93
N ASP A 56 -21.84 7.18 -27.70
CA ASP A 56 -22.21 6.65 -29.00
C ASP A 56 -22.83 5.24 -28.91
N GLY A 57 -22.99 4.69 -27.70
CA GLY A 57 -23.48 3.33 -27.47
C GLY A 57 -22.40 2.25 -27.57
N GLU A 58 -21.16 2.61 -27.91
CA GLU A 58 -20.04 1.68 -27.89
C GLU A 58 -19.47 1.55 -26.47
N PRO A 59 -19.10 0.34 -26.00
CA PRO A 59 -18.52 0.18 -24.68
C PRO A 59 -17.24 1.02 -24.51
N VAL A 60 -17.09 1.69 -23.36
CA VAL A 60 -15.86 2.39 -22.92
C VAL A 60 -15.44 1.91 -21.52
N LEU A 61 -14.13 1.95 -21.22
CA LEU A 61 -13.61 1.58 -19.90
C LEU A 61 -14.15 2.52 -18.81
N ASP A 62 -14.65 1.96 -17.70
CA ASP A 62 -15.14 2.72 -16.56
C ASP A 62 -14.02 3.08 -15.58
N LEU A 63 -13.15 3.99 -16.01
CA LEU A 63 -12.03 4.49 -15.21
C LEU A 63 -12.48 5.23 -13.95
N GLU A 64 -13.71 5.75 -13.91
CA GLU A 64 -14.27 6.43 -12.75
C GLU A 64 -14.60 5.42 -11.65
N ALA A 65 -15.33 4.35 -11.98
CA ALA A 65 -15.61 3.27 -11.05
C ALA A 65 -14.32 2.62 -10.53
N PHE A 66 -13.33 2.39 -11.41
CA PHE A 66 -12.03 1.86 -10.98
C PHE A 66 -11.31 2.80 -10.02
N ARG A 67 -11.31 4.12 -10.28
CA ARG A 67 -10.73 5.11 -9.35
C ARG A 67 -11.48 5.18 -8.03
N ALA A 68 -12.80 5.01 -8.02
CA ALA A 68 -13.58 4.94 -6.79
C ALA A 68 -13.17 3.73 -5.94
N LYS A 69 -13.04 2.54 -6.54
CA LYS A 69 -12.51 1.33 -5.86
C LYS A 69 -11.09 1.55 -5.34
N LEU A 70 -10.21 2.17 -6.14
CA LEU A 70 -8.82 2.42 -5.77
C LEU A 70 -8.71 3.33 -4.53
N ASN A 71 -9.58 4.34 -4.44
CA ASN A 71 -9.60 5.34 -3.37
C ASN A 71 -10.60 5.01 -2.24
N ASP A 72 -11.16 3.81 -2.20
CA ASP A 72 -12.08 3.39 -1.15
C ASP A 72 -11.37 3.50 0.22
N PRO A 73 -11.90 4.30 1.17
CA PRO A 73 -11.25 4.56 2.46
C PRO A 73 -11.20 3.33 3.38
N SER A 74 -11.94 2.27 3.06
CA SER A 74 -11.86 0.99 3.78
C SER A 74 -10.63 0.16 3.42
N ARG A 75 -9.95 0.48 2.32
CA ARG A 75 -8.72 -0.20 1.90
C ARG A 75 -7.56 0.17 2.80
N ASP A 76 -6.81 -0.84 3.21
CA ASP A 76 -5.73 -0.72 4.20
C ASP A 76 -4.43 -1.35 3.68
N LEU A 77 -3.31 -0.90 4.21
CA LEU A 77 -1.97 -1.42 3.91
C LEU A 77 -1.29 -2.04 5.13
N MET A 78 -1.60 -1.57 6.34
CA MET A 78 -0.86 -1.92 7.56
C MET A 78 -1.77 -2.42 8.70
N GLY A 79 -3.06 -2.11 8.65
CA GLY A 79 -4.00 -2.45 9.72
C GLY A 79 -3.94 -1.51 10.93
N PRO A 80 -4.95 -1.56 11.82
CA PRO A 80 -5.08 -0.65 12.96
C PRO A 80 -3.96 -0.80 13.99
N GLN A 81 -3.57 -2.04 14.33
CA GLN A 81 -2.57 -2.29 15.35
C GLN A 81 -1.21 -1.67 15.01
N GLN A 82 -0.76 -1.83 13.77
CA GLN A 82 0.50 -1.26 13.30
C GLN A 82 0.43 0.26 13.16
N ARG A 83 -0.72 0.83 12.74
CA ARG A 83 -0.92 2.29 12.75
C ARG A 83 -0.79 2.86 14.16
N ASP A 84 -1.38 2.21 15.15
CA ASP A 84 -1.32 2.68 16.53
C ASP A 84 0.09 2.53 17.11
N TRP A 85 0.81 1.45 16.75
CA TRP A 85 2.23 1.34 17.04
C TRP A 85 3.03 2.48 16.42
N LEU A 86 2.87 2.76 15.12
CA LEU A 86 3.61 3.81 14.42
C LEU A 86 3.34 5.20 15.03
N LYS A 87 2.08 5.49 15.40
CA LYS A 87 1.72 6.72 16.13
C LYS A 87 2.48 6.83 17.45
N ARG A 88 2.56 5.75 18.23
CA ARG A 88 3.31 5.74 19.50
C ARG A 88 4.81 5.95 19.27
N GLU A 89 5.41 5.31 18.28
CA GLU A 89 6.84 5.48 17.95
C GLU A 89 7.16 6.90 17.50
N LEU A 90 6.32 7.49 16.64
CA LEU A 90 6.48 8.89 16.21
C LEU A 90 6.37 9.85 17.40
N ALA A 91 5.37 9.67 18.25
CA ALA A 91 5.19 10.48 19.46
C ALA A 91 6.38 10.35 20.43
N ALA A 92 6.85 9.13 20.66
CA ALA A 92 8.01 8.85 21.51
C ALA A 92 9.30 9.47 20.93
N SER A 93 9.50 9.39 19.61
CA SER A 93 10.64 10.01 18.93
C SER A 93 10.65 11.53 19.13
N LYS A 94 9.49 12.18 18.98
CA LYS A 94 9.33 13.62 19.21
C LYS A 94 9.58 14.00 20.66
N ALA A 95 8.99 13.26 21.61
CA ALA A 95 9.15 13.52 23.04
C ALA A 95 10.62 13.38 23.51
N LYS A 96 11.40 12.52 22.85
CA LYS A 96 12.84 12.36 23.09
C LYS A 96 13.72 13.39 22.37
N GLY A 97 13.14 14.33 21.63
CA GLY A 97 13.90 15.38 20.95
C GLY A 97 14.68 14.88 19.72
N ARG A 98 14.34 13.71 19.17
CA ARG A 98 15.02 13.17 17.99
C ARG A 98 14.55 13.91 16.72
N PRO A 99 15.42 14.68 16.04
CA PRO A 99 15.02 15.52 14.93
C PRO A 99 14.58 14.71 13.70
N TRP A 100 15.15 13.53 13.47
CA TRP A 100 14.81 12.72 12.30
C TRP A 100 13.86 11.57 12.66
N GLN A 101 12.72 11.51 11.98
CA GLN A 101 11.86 10.32 11.95
C GLN A 101 11.87 9.74 10.53
N VAL A 102 12.51 8.59 10.37
CA VAL A 102 12.70 7.94 9.07
C VAL A 102 11.77 6.73 9.00
N LEU A 103 10.94 6.67 7.95
CA LEU A 103 10.08 5.53 7.68
C LEU A 103 10.78 4.60 6.69
N GLY A 104 11.11 3.38 7.13
CA GLY A 104 11.60 2.33 6.26
C GLY A 104 10.43 1.48 5.75
N ASN A 105 10.16 1.52 4.44
CA ASN A 105 9.01 0.86 3.86
C ASN A 105 9.33 0.24 2.48
N GLN A 106 8.43 -0.63 1.98
CA GLN A 106 8.62 -1.43 0.78
C GLN A 106 8.03 -0.81 -0.49
N VAL A 107 7.19 0.21 -0.36
CA VAL A 107 6.35 0.75 -1.44
C VAL A 107 6.63 2.22 -1.72
N VAL A 108 6.29 2.72 -2.91
CA VAL A 108 6.41 4.16 -3.21
C VAL A 108 5.31 4.92 -2.48
N MET A 109 5.69 5.95 -1.72
CA MET A 109 4.77 6.78 -0.92
C MET A 109 4.46 8.13 -1.57
N ALA A 110 5.28 8.57 -2.53
CA ALA A 110 5.02 9.79 -3.28
C ALA A 110 3.76 9.64 -4.13
N ARG A 111 3.10 10.76 -4.46
CA ARG A 111 2.01 10.75 -5.43
C ARG A 111 2.57 10.37 -6.80
N VAL A 112 2.23 9.18 -7.28
CA VAL A 112 2.55 8.69 -8.61
C VAL A 112 1.27 8.65 -9.43
N VAL A 113 1.29 9.21 -10.64
CA VAL A 113 0.19 9.05 -11.60
C VAL A 113 0.30 7.66 -12.18
N GLY A 114 -0.78 6.87 -12.10
CA GLY A 114 -0.82 5.53 -12.70
C GLY A 114 -0.60 5.57 -14.21
N PRO A 115 -0.19 4.45 -14.82
CA PRO A 115 -0.01 4.38 -16.27
C PRO A 115 -1.31 4.74 -17.00
N ASP A 116 -1.18 5.47 -18.12
CA ASP A 116 -2.31 5.72 -19.01
C ASP A 116 -2.68 4.40 -19.68
N VAL A 117 -3.72 3.75 -19.14
CA VAL A 117 -4.18 2.42 -19.55
C VAL A 117 -4.49 2.38 -21.06
N SER A 118 -4.94 3.51 -21.64
CA SER A 118 -5.20 3.63 -23.09
C SER A 118 -3.93 3.58 -23.95
N ARG A 119 -2.76 3.82 -23.35
CA ARG A 119 -1.44 3.79 -24.00
C ARG A 119 -0.60 2.58 -23.61
N THR A 120 -0.89 1.93 -22.50
CA THR A 120 -0.18 0.73 -22.02
C THR A 120 -0.82 -0.59 -22.42
N LEU A 121 -2.11 -0.61 -22.77
CA LEU A 121 -2.78 -1.81 -23.26
C LEU A 121 -2.78 -1.84 -24.79
N THR A 122 -2.55 -3.01 -25.35
CA THR A 122 -2.79 -3.27 -26.77
C THR A 122 -4.29 -3.25 -27.06
N GLU A 123 -4.68 -3.00 -28.31
CA GLU A 123 -6.09 -3.05 -28.74
C GLU A 123 -6.76 -4.38 -28.39
N ALA A 124 -6.03 -5.51 -28.54
CA ALA A 124 -6.53 -6.83 -28.18
C ALA A 124 -6.78 -6.98 -26.66
N GLN A 125 -5.93 -6.37 -25.82
CA GLN A 125 -6.12 -6.36 -24.36
C GLN A 125 -7.28 -5.46 -23.95
N VAL A 126 -7.44 -4.32 -24.61
CA VAL A 126 -8.62 -3.48 -24.41
C VAL A 126 -9.86 -4.26 -24.80
N GLN A 127 -9.94 -4.83 -26.00
CA GLN A 127 -11.08 -5.66 -26.42
C GLN A 127 -11.36 -6.83 -25.47
N GLY A 128 -10.32 -7.50 -24.96
CA GLY A 128 -10.47 -8.57 -23.98
C GLY A 128 -11.00 -8.13 -22.61
N LEU A 129 -10.77 -6.88 -22.21
CA LEU A 129 -11.38 -6.28 -21.01
C LEU A 129 -12.81 -5.81 -21.26
N MET A 130 -13.11 -5.39 -22.49
CA MET A 130 -14.44 -4.89 -22.89
C MET A 130 -15.44 -6.02 -23.19
N ALA A 131 -14.95 -7.24 -23.41
CA ALA A 131 -15.77 -8.42 -23.68
C ALA A 131 -16.21 -9.19 -22.43
N GLN A 132 -15.85 -8.71 -21.23
CA GLN A 132 -16.26 -9.27 -19.93
C GLN A 132 -17.48 -8.54 -19.39
#